data_AF-D5GEU0-F1
#
_entry.id   AF-D5GEU0-F1
#
_cell.length_a   1.000
_cell.length_b   1.000
_cell.length_c   1.000
_cell.angle_alpha   90.00
_cell.angle_beta   90.00
_cell.angle_gamma   90.00
#
_symmetry.space_group_name_H-M   'P 1'
#
loop_
_entity.id
_entity.type
_entity.pdbx_description
1 polymer ?
#
loop_
_entity_poly.entity_id
_entity_poly.type
_entity_poly.pdbx_seq_one_letter_code
_entity_poly.pdbx_strand_id
1 'polypeptide(L)'
;MTSTTADRLQLLQEHIRLSLIERKRALSLRAEPDTRNTHEISRSLDTLHLGIEQLEKEQQQLEVAGDLSSQGLREREDVLIRLRSQYDDLHAQFTSTDAVPSGPLDLSFRPSSSVIAPGRRSENPIDEHEAREALMGSRETPGALRKGNKTVRFSDTLVNTDELDNHQVLQLHRRVLDEQDESLDRLSESIRNQRELSIQIGDELDGHVQLLDECGPDGKGPRKSGRHCYPHYYLDPTHCCNQIIKPRS
;
A
#
# COMPACT_ATOMS: atom_id res chain seq x y z
N MET A 1 12.71 -15.80 14.43
CA MET A 1 11.42 -15.13 14.16
C MET A 1 11.55 -13.61 14.01
N THR A 2 12.73 -13.04 14.30
CA THR A 2 12.95 -11.60 14.26
C THR A 2 13.31 -11.04 12.89
N SER A 3 13.88 -11.88 12.02
CA SER A 3 14.10 -11.54 10.61
C SER A 3 12.76 -11.25 9.94
N THR A 4 11.78 -12.14 10.08
CA THR A 4 10.46 -11.97 9.44
C THR A 4 9.71 -10.73 9.93
N THR A 5 9.88 -10.34 11.19
CA THR A 5 9.30 -9.08 11.71
C THR A 5 10.04 -7.86 11.17
N ALA A 6 11.37 -7.91 11.06
CA ALA A 6 12.17 -6.85 10.44
C ALA A 6 11.85 -6.71 8.95
N ASP A 7 11.73 -7.81 8.21
CA ASP A 7 11.36 -7.85 6.80
C ASP A 7 9.97 -7.23 6.58
N ARG A 8 9.01 -7.53 7.47
CA ARG A 8 7.68 -6.91 7.44
C ARG A 8 7.74 -5.39 7.66
N LEU A 9 8.60 -4.91 8.56
CA LEU A 9 8.78 -3.48 8.77
C LEU A 9 9.45 -2.81 7.58
N GLN A 10 10.38 -3.49 6.89
CA GLN A 10 10.96 -2.99 5.63
C GLN A 10 9.90 -2.85 4.53
N LEU A 11 9.01 -3.83 4.37
CA LEU A 11 7.90 -3.73 3.41
C LEU A 11 6.95 -2.58 3.76
N LEU A 12 6.64 -2.40 5.05
CA LEU A 12 5.82 -1.28 5.53
C LEU A 12 6.50 0.07 5.19
N GLN A 13 7.80 0.16 5.39
CA GLN A 13 8.60 1.34 5.05
C GLN A 13 8.57 1.65 3.55
N GLU A 14 8.69 0.65 2.68
CA GLU A 14 8.57 0.83 1.23
C GLU A 14 7.19 1.36 0.83
N HIS A 15 6.14 0.83 1.45
CA HIS A 15 4.78 1.32 1.27
C HIS A 15 4.63 2.79 1.69
N ILE A 16 5.21 3.18 2.84
CA ILE A 16 5.22 4.59 3.29
C ILE A 16 5.96 5.47 2.29
N ARG A 17 7.12 5.02 1.78
CA ARG A 17 7.88 5.75 0.76
C ARG A 17 7.04 6.03 -0.48
N LEU A 18 6.38 5.01 -1.01
CA LEU A 18 5.52 5.15 -2.19
C LEU A 18 4.36 6.12 -1.92
N SER A 19 3.71 5.99 -0.77
CA SER A 19 2.61 6.87 -0.35
C SER A 19 3.05 8.34 -0.23
N LEU A 20 4.26 8.59 0.32
CA LEU A 20 4.85 9.94 0.40
C LEU A 20 5.21 10.52 -0.96
N ILE A 21 5.72 9.69 -1.90
CA ILE A 21 6.05 10.14 -3.26
C ILE A 21 4.78 10.52 -4.01
N GLU A 22 3.73 9.71 -3.93
CA GLU A 22 2.45 10.00 -4.59
C GLU A 22 1.83 11.29 -4.03
N ARG A 23 1.91 11.49 -2.70
CA ARG A 23 1.50 12.76 -2.06
C ARG A 23 2.30 13.95 -2.58
N LYS A 24 3.63 13.85 -2.67
CA LYS A 24 4.49 14.91 -3.22
C LYS A 24 4.17 15.21 -4.69
N ARG A 25 3.85 14.19 -5.47
CA ARG A 25 3.42 14.34 -6.86
C ARG A 25 2.07 15.06 -6.96
N ALA A 26 1.09 14.68 -6.15
CA ALA A 26 -0.20 15.35 -6.06
C ALA A 26 -0.05 16.85 -5.71
N LEU A 27 0.80 17.15 -4.71
CA LEU A 27 1.15 18.53 -4.35
C LEU A 27 1.82 19.29 -5.50
N SER A 28 2.72 18.64 -6.24
CA SER A 28 3.37 19.23 -7.41
C SER A 28 2.38 19.57 -8.52
N LEU A 29 1.29 18.78 -8.63
CA LEU A 29 0.18 19.02 -9.55
C LEU A 29 -0.88 19.99 -8.98
N ARG A 30 -0.63 20.58 -7.80
CA ARG A 30 -1.58 21.42 -7.04
C ARG A 30 -2.94 20.74 -6.80
N ALA A 31 -2.96 19.41 -6.77
CA ALA A 31 -4.08 18.66 -6.25
C ALA A 31 -4.01 18.68 -4.72
N GLU A 32 -5.15 18.91 -4.08
CA GLU A 32 -5.25 18.83 -2.61
C GLU A 32 -4.84 17.42 -2.15
N PRO A 33 -3.90 17.30 -1.20
CA PRO A 33 -3.54 16.01 -0.63
C PRO A 33 -4.75 15.45 0.12
N ASP A 34 -5.14 14.21 -0.17
CA ASP A 34 -6.25 13.55 0.52
C ASP A 34 -5.96 13.46 2.03
N THR A 35 -6.86 14.00 2.84
CA THR A 35 -6.75 14.01 4.31
C THR A 35 -6.76 12.58 4.86
N ARG A 36 -7.47 11.66 4.20
CA ARG A 36 -7.49 10.24 4.55
C ARG A 36 -6.11 9.61 4.41
N ASN A 37 -5.44 9.83 3.27
CA ASN A 37 -4.10 9.29 3.02
C ASN A 37 -3.08 9.88 4.00
N THR A 38 -3.27 11.12 4.43
CA THR A 38 -2.41 11.77 5.43
C THR A 38 -2.51 11.08 6.80
N HIS A 39 -3.73 10.75 7.24
CA HIS A 39 -3.95 9.98 8.46
C HIS A 39 -3.49 8.52 8.37
N GLU A 40 -3.62 7.89 7.20
CA GLU A 40 -3.11 6.53 6.97
C GLU A 40 -1.57 6.50 7.02
N ILE A 41 -0.90 7.50 6.41
CA ILE A 41 0.55 7.66 6.47
C ILE A 41 1.00 7.88 7.92
N SER A 42 0.35 8.76 8.68
CA SER A 42 0.73 9.00 10.08
C SER A 42 0.59 7.73 10.93
N ARG A 43 -0.53 7.00 10.81
CA ARG A 43 -0.73 5.72 11.51
C ARG A 43 0.34 4.68 11.12
N SER A 44 0.69 4.62 9.84
CA SER A 44 1.71 3.68 9.37
C SER A 44 3.11 4.03 9.89
N LEU A 45 3.44 5.33 10.01
CA LEU A 45 4.67 5.79 10.66
C LEU A 45 4.70 5.42 12.15
N ASP A 46 3.60 5.62 12.87
CA ASP A 46 3.48 5.21 14.28
C ASP A 46 3.66 3.69 14.43
N THR A 47 3.08 2.91 13.52
CA THR A 47 3.21 1.44 13.50
C THR A 47 4.66 1.01 13.26
N LEU A 48 5.37 1.70 12.36
CA LEU A 48 6.78 1.43 12.09
C LEU A 48 7.65 1.79 13.31
N HIS A 49 7.40 2.94 13.95
CA HIS A 49 8.10 3.37 15.15
C HIS A 49 7.92 2.37 16.30
N LEU A 50 6.69 1.96 16.59
CA LEU A 50 6.40 0.97 17.64
C LEU A 50 7.07 -0.39 17.33
N GLY A 51 7.10 -0.79 16.06
CA GLY A 51 7.80 -2.01 15.63
C GLY A 51 9.31 -1.94 15.84
N ILE A 52 9.93 -0.79 15.57
CA ILE A 52 11.36 -0.55 15.83
C ILE A 52 11.65 -0.61 17.33
N GLU A 53 10.84 0.06 18.17
CA GLU A 53 10.99 0.04 19.63
C GLU A 53 10.87 -1.39 20.20
N GLN A 54 9.98 -2.20 19.63
CA GLN A 54 9.85 -3.61 20.02
C GLN A 54 11.10 -4.43 19.69
N LEU A 55 11.69 -4.23 18.50
CA LEU A 55 12.90 -4.94 18.10
C LEU A 55 14.12 -4.53 18.93
N GLU A 56 14.17 -3.29 19.38
CA GLU A 56 15.20 -2.79 20.31
C GLU A 56 15.10 -3.43 21.68
N LYS A 57 13.90 -3.50 22.25
CA LYS A 57 13.67 -4.19 23.53
C LYS A 57 14.06 -5.65 23.44
N GLU A 58 13.72 -6.30 22.33
CA GLU A 58 14.12 -7.68 22.06
C GLU A 58 15.65 -7.80 21.94
N GLN A 59 16.32 -6.87 21.26
CA GLN A 59 17.78 -6.86 21.19
C GLN A 59 18.42 -6.68 22.57
N GLN A 60 17.93 -5.75 23.39
CA GLN A 60 18.43 -5.54 24.75
C GLN A 60 18.24 -6.77 25.64
N GLN A 61 17.10 -7.47 25.52
CA GLN A 61 16.87 -8.73 26.23
C GLN A 61 17.87 -9.80 25.81
N LEU A 62 18.17 -9.90 24.52
CA LEU A 62 19.11 -10.88 23.98
C LEU A 62 20.57 -10.57 24.37
N GLU A 63 20.95 -9.29 24.48
CA GLU A 63 22.25 -8.88 25.00
C GLU A 63 22.43 -9.24 26.49
N VAL A 64 21.36 -9.10 27.29
CA VAL A 64 21.37 -9.45 28.71
C VAL A 64 21.33 -10.97 28.93
N ALA A 65 20.55 -11.69 28.11
CA ALA A 65 20.45 -13.15 28.18
C ALA A 65 21.71 -13.85 27.65
N GLY A 66 22.45 -13.22 26.72
CA GLY A 66 23.66 -13.79 26.12
C GLY A 66 23.39 -14.96 25.16
N ASP A 67 22.15 -15.13 24.71
CA ASP A 67 21.69 -16.27 23.89
C ASP A 67 22.15 -16.23 22.42
N LEU A 68 22.73 -15.11 21.96
CA LEU A 68 23.18 -14.92 20.58
C LEU A 68 24.70 -14.78 20.47
N SER A 69 25.24 -15.29 19.36
CA SER A 69 26.61 -15.04 18.95
C SER A 69 26.86 -13.53 18.83
N SER A 70 28.04 -13.07 19.24
CA SER A 70 28.47 -11.67 19.13
C SER A 70 28.36 -11.12 17.70
N GLN A 71 28.49 -11.99 16.69
CA GLN A 71 28.28 -11.62 15.29
C GLN A 71 26.79 -11.40 14.96
N GLY A 72 25.90 -12.27 15.44
CA GLY A 72 24.45 -12.14 15.21
C GLY A 72 23.84 -10.93 15.91
N LEU A 73 24.39 -10.54 17.07
CA LEU A 73 24.01 -9.29 17.75
C LEU A 73 24.38 -8.06 16.92
N ARG A 74 25.57 -8.02 16.34
CA ARG A 74 26.01 -6.91 15.46
C ARG A 74 25.18 -6.79 14.19
N GLU A 75 24.93 -7.90 13.51
CA GLU A 75 24.12 -7.90 12.29
C GLU A 75 22.69 -7.41 12.57
N ARG A 76 22.14 -7.76 13.74
CA ARG A 76 20.84 -7.28 14.20
C ARG A 76 20.85 -5.78 14.54
N GLU A 77 21.89 -5.33 15.23
CA GLU A 77 22.10 -3.91 15.55
C GLU A 77 22.19 -3.06 14.27
N ASP A 78 22.95 -3.53 13.27
CA ASP A 78 23.09 -2.86 11.97
C ASP A 78 21.73 -2.73 11.26
N VAL A 79 20.87 -3.74 11.35
CA VAL A 79 19.50 -3.67 10.80
C VAL A 79 18.68 -2.61 11.54
N LEU A 80 18.75 -2.55 12.86
CA LEU A 80 18.03 -1.54 13.65
C LEU A 80 18.49 -0.11 13.33
N ILE A 81 19.80 0.11 13.24
CA ILE A 81 20.36 1.42 12.90
C ILE A 81 19.86 1.87 11.52
N ARG A 82 19.84 0.95 10.54
CA ARG A 82 19.28 1.23 9.22
C ARG A 82 17.79 1.58 9.28
N LEU A 83 17.00 0.80 10.01
CA LEU A 83 15.54 1.01 10.10
C LEU A 83 15.20 2.34 10.80
N ARG A 84 15.96 2.71 11.84
CA ARG A 84 15.85 4.01 12.53
C ARG A 84 16.15 5.18 11.60
N SER A 85 17.31 5.15 10.94
CA SER A 85 17.68 6.20 9.98
C SER A 85 16.62 6.36 8.89
N GLN A 86 16.06 5.25 8.42
CA GLN A 86 15.02 5.27 7.39
C GLN A 86 13.69 5.81 7.91
N TYR A 87 13.32 5.53 9.16
CA TYR A 87 12.16 6.15 9.81
C TYR A 87 12.33 7.67 9.92
N ASP A 88 13.49 8.14 10.41
CA ASP A 88 13.77 9.56 10.59
C ASP A 88 13.69 10.31 9.25
N ASP A 89 14.24 9.74 8.18
CA ASP A 89 14.16 10.28 6.83
C ASP A 89 12.71 10.40 6.33
N LEU A 90 11.86 9.41 6.60
CA LEU A 90 10.47 9.40 6.16
C LEU A 90 9.62 10.36 6.99
N HIS A 91 9.86 10.41 8.29
CA HIS A 91 9.18 11.31 9.20
C HIS A 91 9.53 12.78 8.88
N ALA A 92 10.80 13.07 8.58
CA ALA A 92 11.23 14.39 8.11
C ALA A 92 10.56 14.78 6.78
N GLN A 93 10.41 13.83 5.85
CA GLN A 93 9.74 14.07 4.58
C GLN A 93 8.23 14.33 4.73
N PHE A 94 7.56 13.61 5.63
CA PHE A 94 6.14 13.81 5.93
C PHE A 94 5.89 15.20 6.54
N THR A 95 6.65 15.55 7.57
CA THR A 95 6.53 16.85 8.26
C THR A 95 6.91 18.04 7.37
N SER A 96 7.92 17.88 6.50
CA SER A 96 8.30 18.92 5.54
C SER A 96 7.21 19.22 4.50
N THR A 97 6.36 18.25 4.17
CA THR A 97 5.25 18.46 3.20
C THR A 97 4.03 19.15 3.79
N ASP A 98 3.82 19.07 5.11
CA ASP A 98 2.70 19.73 5.80
C ASP A 98 3.01 21.17 6.23
N ALA A 99 4.28 21.58 6.21
CA ALA A 99 4.70 22.95 6.46
C ALA A 99 4.33 23.86 5.26
N VAL A 100 3.07 24.26 5.16
CA VAL A 100 2.62 25.34 4.28
C VAL A 100 3.15 26.68 4.81
N PRO A 101 4.05 27.40 4.11
CA PRO A 101 4.34 28.78 4.48
C PRO A 101 3.12 29.63 4.10
N SER A 102 2.45 30.19 5.10
CA SER A 102 1.44 31.23 4.93
C SER A 102 2.10 32.57 4.58
N GLY A 103 2.73 32.64 3.41
CA GLY A 103 3.34 33.85 2.87
C GLY A 103 3.15 33.90 1.35
N PRO A 104 3.03 35.10 0.74
CA PRO A 104 2.94 35.21 -0.70
C PRO A 104 4.19 34.56 -1.32
N LEU A 105 3.97 33.56 -2.17
CA LEU A 105 5.03 32.79 -2.82
C LEU A 105 5.78 33.68 -3.82
N ASP A 106 6.98 34.12 -3.44
CA ASP A 106 7.98 34.62 -4.38
C ASP A 106 8.54 33.44 -5.18
N LEU A 107 8.43 33.49 -6.50
CA LEU A 107 8.81 32.43 -7.45
C LEU A 107 10.35 32.31 -7.63
N SER A 108 11.13 32.68 -6.62
CA SER A 108 12.58 32.67 -6.67
C SER A 108 13.18 31.36 -6.14
N PHE A 109 12.70 30.19 -6.60
CA PHE A 109 13.44 28.94 -6.37
C PHE A 109 14.55 28.82 -7.42
N ARG A 110 15.71 29.34 -7.02
CA ARG A 110 16.97 29.30 -7.74
C ARG A 110 17.65 27.96 -7.46
N PRO A 111 17.90 27.09 -8.46
CA PRO A 111 18.71 25.90 -8.25
C PRO A 111 20.15 26.31 -8.02
N SER A 112 20.69 25.95 -6.86
CA SER A 112 22.10 26.13 -6.53
C SER A 112 22.95 25.19 -7.39
N SER A 113 23.38 25.67 -8.56
CA SER A 113 24.61 25.19 -9.19
C SER A 113 25.61 26.34 -9.21
N SER A 114 26.80 25.99 -8.74
CA SER A 114 27.93 26.84 -8.44
C SER A 114 28.47 27.63 -9.64
N VAL A 115 28.93 28.85 -9.32
CA VAL A 115 29.90 29.70 -10.04
C VAL A 115 29.48 30.20 -11.43
N ILE A 116 29.15 31.49 -11.53
CA ILE A 116 29.82 32.48 -12.40
C ILE A 116 29.33 33.87 -11.95
N ALA A 117 30.28 34.78 -11.73
CA ALA A 117 30.11 36.15 -11.26
C ALA A 117 29.33 37.04 -12.27
N PRO A 118 28.81 38.22 -11.85
CA PRO A 118 27.87 38.99 -12.65
C PRO A 118 28.62 39.79 -13.72
N GLY A 119 28.25 39.61 -14.98
CA GLY A 119 28.89 40.31 -16.08
C GLY A 119 28.07 40.30 -17.37
N ARG A 120 27.40 41.44 -17.62
CA ARG A 120 27.00 41.99 -18.92
C ARG A 120 25.85 41.29 -19.66
N ARG A 121 24.79 42.09 -19.89
CA ARG A 121 23.84 41.88 -21.00
C ARG A 121 24.66 41.76 -22.29
N SER A 122 24.55 40.62 -22.95
CA SER A 122 24.90 40.50 -24.36
C SER A 122 23.64 40.05 -25.08
N GLU A 123 23.08 40.98 -25.85
CA GLU A 123 22.06 40.71 -26.84
C GLU A 123 22.68 39.84 -27.92
N ASN A 124 22.35 38.55 -27.96
CA ASN A 124 22.51 37.72 -29.15
C ASN A 124 21.36 36.71 -29.17
N PRO A 125 20.59 36.62 -30.27
CA PRO A 125 19.53 35.62 -30.38
C PRO A 125 20.19 34.25 -30.45
N ILE A 126 19.85 33.37 -29.51
CA ILE A 126 20.34 31.99 -29.49
C ILE A 126 19.75 31.29 -30.72
N ASP A 127 20.61 30.82 -31.61
CA ASP A 127 20.22 30.16 -32.85
C ASP A 127 19.49 28.85 -32.49
N GLU A 128 18.17 28.81 -32.76
CA GLU A 128 17.26 27.74 -32.33
C GLU A 128 17.68 26.37 -32.89
N HIS A 129 18.46 26.38 -33.98
CA HIS A 129 19.02 25.20 -34.61
C HIS A 129 20.12 24.54 -33.74
N GLU A 130 20.95 25.33 -33.06
CA GLU A 130 22.04 24.82 -32.21
C GLU A 130 21.50 24.21 -30.91
N ALA A 131 20.46 24.83 -30.33
CA ALA A 131 19.76 24.28 -29.17
C ALA A 131 19.03 22.96 -29.50
N ARG A 132 18.42 22.86 -30.70
CA ARG A 132 17.82 21.63 -31.19
C ARG A 132 18.86 20.53 -31.45
N GLU A 133 20.04 20.88 -31.96
CA GLU A 133 21.11 19.93 -32.23
C GLU A 133 21.73 19.37 -30.93
N ALA A 134 21.86 20.20 -29.89
CA ALA A 134 22.28 19.77 -28.56
C ALA A 134 21.27 18.84 -27.88
N LEU A 135 19.97 19.01 -28.14
CA LEU A 135 18.91 18.20 -27.54
C LEU A 135 18.68 16.87 -28.27
N MET A 136 18.77 16.86 -29.60
CA MET A 136 18.42 15.70 -30.43
C MET A 136 19.64 14.92 -30.95
N GLY A 137 20.84 15.50 -30.86
CA GLY A 137 22.07 14.94 -31.38
C GLY A 137 22.14 15.01 -32.91
N SER A 138 23.27 15.51 -33.43
CA SER A 138 23.48 15.69 -34.87
C SER A 138 23.26 14.40 -35.67
N ARG A 139 22.43 14.48 -36.72
CA ARG A 139 21.98 13.35 -37.56
C ARG A 139 23.10 12.76 -38.44
N GLU A 140 24.24 13.44 -38.57
CA GLU A 140 25.36 13.00 -39.44
C GLU A 140 26.52 12.30 -38.71
N THR A 141 26.41 12.04 -37.41
CA THR A 141 27.47 11.35 -36.67
C THR A 141 27.41 9.82 -36.84
N PRO A 142 28.48 9.14 -37.31
CA PRO A 142 28.51 7.68 -37.44
C PRO A 142 28.23 7.02 -36.10
N GLY A 143 27.35 6.01 -36.08
CA GLY A 143 26.77 5.39 -34.88
C GLY A 143 27.74 4.73 -33.89
N ALA A 144 29.06 4.80 -34.10
CA ALA A 144 30.06 4.20 -33.22
C ALA A 144 30.31 4.95 -31.90
N LEU A 145 29.90 6.22 -31.79
CA LEU A 145 30.05 7.02 -30.55
C LEU A 145 28.75 7.28 -29.77
N ARG A 146 27.61 6.72 -30.19
CA ARG A 146 26.36 6.76 -29.39
C ARG A 146 26.40 5.73 -28.26
N LYS A 147 27.49 5.68 -27.49
CA LYS A 147 27.61 4.82 -26.33
C LYS A 147 27.19 5.59 -25.09
N GLY A 148 25.94 5.36 -24.65
CA GLY A 148 25.63 5.39 -23.24
C GLY A 148 24.66 6.46 -22.73
N ASN A 149 23.53 6.67 -23.40
CA ASN A 149 22.35 7.13 -22.67
C ASN A 149 21.50 5.89 -22.37
N LYS A 150 21.82 5.19 -21.28
CA LYS A 150 20.93 4.18 -20.70
C LYS A 150 19.75 4.92 -20.09
N THR A 151 18.82 5.36 -20.93
CA THR A 151 17.47 5.66 -20.48
C THR A 151 16.92 4.36 -19.94
N VAL A 152 16.86 4.26 -18.60
CA VAL A 152 16.10 3.20 -17.94
C VAL A 152 14.65 3.48 -18.31
N ARG A 153 14.18 2.81 -19.37
CA ARG A 153 12.75 2.70 -19.63
C ARG A 153 12.19 1.78 -18.56
N PHE A 154 11.35 2.31 -17.70
CA PHE A 154 10.48 1.50 -16.85
C PHE A 154 9.42 0.89 -17.77
N SER A 155 9.73 -0.24 -18.39
CA SER A 155 8.69 -1.10 -18.97
C SER A 155 8.10 -1.90 -17.82
N ASP A 156 7.06 -1.36 -17.20
CA ASP A 156 6.25 -2.06 -16.20
C ASP A 156 5.44 -3.22 -16.81
N THR A 157 5.47 -3.35 -18.14
CA THR A 157 4.90 -4.48 -18.86
C THR A 157 5.87 -5.65 -18.87
N LEU A 158 5.53 -6.69 -18.11
CA LEU A 158 6.18 -8.02 -18.12
C LEU A 158 6.19 -8.68 -19.53
N VAL A 159 5.40 -8.15 -20.46
CA VAL A 159 5.37 -8.56 -21.86
C VAL A 159 6.04 -7.49 -22.72
N ASN A 160 7.06 -7.88 -23.48
CA ASN A 160 7.75 -7.00 -24.41
C ASN A 160 6.79 -6.67 -25.57
N THR A 161 6.19 -5.48 -25.54
CA THR A 161 5.22 -5.00 -26.54
C THR A 161 5.85 -4.12 -27.60
N ASP A 162 7.16 -3.84 -27.51
CA ASP A 162 7.88 -2.94 -28.41
C ASP A 162 7.92 -3.43 -29.87
N GLU A 163 7.70 -4.73 -30.09
CA GLU A 163 7.68 -5.37 -31.43
C GLU A 163 6.26 -5.73 -31.91
N LEU A 164 5.21 -5.52 -31.11
CA LEU A 164 3.83 -5.86 -31.49
C LEU A 164 3.13 -4.70 -32.21
N ASP A 165 2.38 -5.03 -33.27
CA ASP A 165 1.48 -4.08 -33.92
C ASP A 165 0.36 -3.62 -32.94
N ASN A 166 -0.13 -2.38 -33.09
CA ASN A 166 -1.13 -1.79 -32.18
C ASN A 166 -2.38 -2.67 -32.03
N HIS A 167 -2.79 -3.34 -33.11
CA HIS A 167 -3.91 -4.29 -33.08
C HIS A 167 -3.62 -5.54 -32.24
N GLN A 168 -2.38 -6.03 -32.28
CA GLN A 168 -1.93 -7.18 -31.49
C GLN A 168 -1.78 -6.79 -30.00
N VAL A 169 -1.31 -5.57 -29.72
CA VAL A 169 -1.28 -5.02 -28.36
C VAL A 169 -2.70 -4.91 -27.78
N LEU A 170 -3.67 -4.42 -28.56
CA LEU A 170 -5.07 -4.35 -28.12
C LEU A 170 -5.66 -5.74 -27.87
N GLN A 171 -5.34 -6.73 -28.70
CA GLN A 171 -5.80 -8.10 -28.51
C GLN A 171 -5.19 -8.73 -27.26
N LEU A 172 -3.90 -8.51 -27.01
CA LEU A 172 -3.21 -8.93 -25.80
C LEU A 172 -3.85 -8.29 -24.57
N HIS A 173 -4.11 -6.98 -24.61
CA HIS A 173 -4.71 -6.27 -23.50
C HIS A 173 -6.11 -6.81 -23.16
N ARG A 174 -6.95 -7.10 -24.16
CA ARG A 174 -8.26 -7.75 -23.94
C ARG A 174 -8.12 -9.09 -23.24
N ARG A 175 -7.19 -9.93 -23.69
CA ARG A 175 -6.94 -11.24 -23.06
C ARG A 175 -6.51 -11.10 -21.61
N VAL A 176 -5.63 -10.14 -21.32
CA VAL A 176 -5.17 -9.87 -19.95
C VAL A 176 -6.31 -9.38 -19.07
N LEU A 177 -7.20 -8.52 -19.58
CA LEU A 177 -8.39 -8.09 -18.85
C LEU A 177 -9.32 -9.27 -18.55
N ASP A 178 -9.59 -10.12 -19.54
CA ASP A 178 -10.45 -11.30 -19.36
C ASP A 178 -9.85 -12.27 -18.31
N GLU A 179 -8.53 -12.47 -18.31
CA GLU A 179 -7.84 -13.33 -17.33
C GLU A 179 -7.88 -12.72 -15.92
N GLN A 180 -7.73 -11.39 -15.81
CA GLN A 180 -7.86 -10.68 -14.54
C GLN A 180 -9.27 -10.79 -13.99
N ASP A 181 -10.31 -10.63 -14.82
CA ASP A 181 -11.70 -10.78 -14.40
C ASP A 181 -11.98 -12.20 -13.89
N GLU A 182 -11.48 -13.24 -14.57
CA GLU A 182 -11.60 -14.62 -14.07
C GLU A 182 -10.91 -14.82 -12.72
N SER A 183 -9.75 -14.19 -12.52
CA SER A 183 -9.03 -14.23 -11.24
C SER A 183 -9.81 -13.53 -10.11
N LEU A 184 -10.48 -12.42 -10.42
CA LEU A 184 -11.31 -11.68 -9.48
C LEU A 184 -12.57 -12.46 -9.11
N ASP A 185 -13.18 -13.15 -10.06
CA ASP A 185 -14.33 -14.01 -9.80
C ASP A 185 -13.96 -15.15 -8.83
N ARG A 186 -12.84 -15.83 -9.06
CA ARG A 186 -12.33 -16.89 -8.17
C ARG A 186 -12.02 -16.34 -6.77
N LEU A 187 -11.41 -15.17 -6.69
CA LEU A 187 -11.14 -14.51 -5.42
C LEU A 187 -12.43 -14.15 -4.70
N SER A 188 -13.43 -13.65 -5.42
CA SER A 188 -14.73 -13.28 -4.85
C SER A 188 -15.45 -14.48 -4.26
N GLU A 189 -15.40 -15.63 -4.93
CA GLU A 189 -15.96 -16.89 -4.45
C GLU A 189 -15.22 -17.37 -3.19
N SER A 190 -13.88 -17.30 -3.20
CA SER A 190 -13.05 -17.65 -2.04
C SER A 190 -13.35 -16.76 -0.84
N ILE A 191 -13.47 -15.45 -1.03
CA ILE A 191 -13.83 -14.50 0.04
C ILE A 191 -15.24 -14.77 0.57
N ARG A 192 -16.19 -15.11 -0.30
CA ARG A 192 -17.56 -15.45 0.11
C ARG A 192 -17.57 -16.72 0.97
N ASN A 193 -16.83 -17.76 0.56
CA ASN A 193 -16.70 -19.00 1.32
C ASN A 193 -15.96 -18.76 2.65
N GLN A 194 -14.91 -17.93 2.65
CA GLN A 194 -14.21 -17.54 3.87
C GLN A 194 -15.14 -16.80 4.84
N ARG A 195 -15.98 -15.88 4.36
CA ARG A 195 -16.98 -15.19 5.18
C ARG A 195 -18.01 -16.17 5.74
N GLU A 196 -18.52 -17.08 4.93
CA GLU A 196 -19.47 -18.12 5.35
C GLU A 196 -18.87 -18.99 6.47
N LEU A 197 -17.64 -19.49 6.27
CA LEU A 197 -16.92 -20.23 7.30
C LEU A 197 -16.70 -19.41 8.57
N SER A 198 -16.40 -18.11 8.45
CA SER A 198 -16.21 -17.24 9.62
C SER A 198 -17.49 -17.07 10.45
N ILE A 199 -18.65 -17.05 9.81
CA ILE A 199 -19.95 -16.98 10.48
C ILE A 199 -20.22 -18.30 11.21
N GLN A 200 -20.04 -19.44 10.52
CA GLN A 200 -20.26 -20.77 11.10
C GLN A 200 -19.32 -21.05 12.28
N ILE A 201 -18.06 -20.64 12.18
CA ILE A 201 -17.10 -20.75 13.29
C ILE A 201 -17.55 -19.86 14.46
N GLY A 202 -18.06 -18.66 14.18
CA GLY A 202 -18.63 -17.79 15.21
C GLY A 202 -19.79 -18.45 15.95
N ASP A 203 -20.76 -19.00 15.20
CA ASP A 203 -21.92 -19.69 15.75
C ASP A 203 -21.52 -20.93 16.58
N GLU A 204 -20.53 -21.71 16.14
CA GLU A 204 -20.02 -22.87 16.88
C GLU A 204 -19.27 -22.44 18.15
N LEU A 205 -18.48 -21.36 18.09
CA LEU A 205 -17.81 -20.81 19.26
C LEU A 205 -18.82 -20.28 20.28
N ASP A 206 -19.86 -19.60 19.85
CA ASP A 206 -20.94 -19.13 20.72
C ASP A 206 -21.69 -20.32 21.35
N GLY A 207 -21.93 -21.39 20.58
CA GLY A 207 -22.47 -22.65 21.09
C GLY A 207 -21.55 -23.32 22.13
N HIS A 208 -20.25 -23.36 21.88
CA HIS A 208 -19.26 -23.85 22.84
C HIS A 208 -19.20 -23.00 24.11
N VAL A 209 -19.30 -21.67 24.00
CA VAL A 209 -19.36 -20.77 25.16
C VAL A 209 -20.61 -21.07 26.00
N GLN A 210 -21.77 -21.27 25.37
CA GLN A 210 -22.99 -21.65 26.07
C GLN A 210 -22.86 -23.00 26.79
N LEU A 211 -22.29 -24.01 26.13
CA LEU A 211 -22.04 -25.33 26.74
C LEU A 211 -21.02 -25.26 27.89
N LEU A 212 -20.00 -24.40 27.79
CA LEU A 212 -19.02 -24.17 28.87
C LEU A 212 -19.64 -23.42 30.06
N ASP A 213 -20.58 -22.51 29.81
CA ASP A 213 -21.32 -21.80 30.87
C ASP A 213 -22.27 -22.77 31.61
N GLU A 214 -22.90 -23.69 30.87
CA GLU A 214 -23.65 -24.82 31.44
C GLU A 214 -22.75 -25.82 32.19
N CYS A 215 -21.49 -25.96 31.78
CA CYS A 215 -20.49 -26.87 32.34
C CYS A 215 -19.49 -26.18 33.28
N GLY A 216 -19.80 -24.97 33.75
CA GLY A 216 -18.90 -24.13 34.55
C GLY A 216 -18.27 -24.85 35.77
N PRO A 217 -17.21 -24.28 36.37
CA PRO A 217 -16.37 -24.92 37.41
C PRO A 217 -17.12 -25.35 38.69
N ASP A 218 -18.41 -25.01 38.80
CA ASP A 218 -19.27 -25.35 39.91
C ASP A 218 -20.44 -26.19 39.38
N GLY A 219 -20.41 -27.52 39.58
CA GLY A 219 -21.46 -28.46 39.18
C GLY A 219 -22.85 -28.13 39.77
N LYS A 220 -23.55 -27.18 39.17
CA LYS A 220 -24.89 -26.71 39.53
C LYS A 220 -25.75 -26.76 38.28
N GLY A 221 -26.16 -27.97 37.93
CA GLY A 221 -27.11 -28.22 36.84
C GLY A 221 -28.40 -27.42 36.97
N PRO A 222 -29.19 -27.34 35.88
CA PRO A 222 -30.29 -26.40 35.77
C PRO A 222 -31.36 -26.69 36.82
N ARG A 223 -31.61 -25.71 37.68
CA ARG A 223 -32.78 -25.69 38.56
C ARG A 223 -34.03 -25.59 37.70
N LYS A 224 -34.80 -26.68 37.64
CA LYS A 224 -36.14 -26.70 37.06
C LYS A 224 -37.05 -25.69 37.76
N SER A 225 -37.42 -24.65 37.04
CA SER A 225 -38.71 -23.95 37.14
C SER A 225 -38.89 -23.24 35.80
N GLY A 226 -39.67 -23.75 34.85
CA GLY A 226 -41.10 -24.01 35.00
C GLY A 226 -41.82 -23.01 34.10
N ARG A 227 -42.28 -23.53 32.94
CA ARG A 227 -43.18 -22.90 31.96
C ARG A 227 -42.59 -21.76 31.11
N HIS A 228 -42.24 -22.08 29.87
CA HIS A 228 -42.92 -21.47 28.71
C HIS A 228 -42.80 -22.37 27.48
N CYS A 229 -43.89 -22.41 26.73
CA CYS A 229 -44.25 -23.40 25.74
C CYS A 229 -43.40 -23.32 24.46
N TYR A 230 -43.06 -24.48 23.90
CA TYR A 230 -42.71 -24.59 22.49
C TYR A 230 -43.96 -24.35 21.62
N PRO A 231 -43.81 -23.63 20.50
CA PRO A 231 -44.35 -24.06 19.22
C PRO A 231 -43.18 -24.20 18.22
N HIS A 232 -42.93 -25.40 17.73
CA HIS A 232 -43.47 -25.96 16.49
C HIS A 232 -42.73 -25.47 15.23
N TYR A 233 -42.22 -26.47 14.52
CA TYR A 233 -41.41 -26.44 13.31
C TYR A 233 -42.08 -25.78 12.08
N TYR A 234 -41.23 -25.26 11.19
CA TYR A 234 -41.37 -25.14 9.71
C TYR A 234 -42.44 -24.20 9.12
N LEU A 235 -42.01 -23.21 8.29
CA LEU A 235 -42.42 -23.03 6.88
C LEU A 235 -42.02 -21.64 6.30
N ASP A 236 -41.46 -21.68 5.09
CA ASP A 236 -41.17 -20.57 4.15
C ASP A 236 -42.32 -19.59 3.93
N PRO A 237 -42.03 -18.32 3.54
CA PRO A 237 -43.03 -17.44 2.97
C PRO A 237 -42.61 -16.81 1.64
N THR A 238 -42.41 -17.59 0.56
CA THR A 238 -42.39 -17.02 -0.81
C THR A 238 -42.94 -17.98 -1.87
N HIS A 239 -44.21 -18.38 -1.78
CA HIS A 239 -45.02 -18.58 -2.99
C HIS A 239 -46.54 -18.58 -2.72
N CYS A 240 -47.27 -17.84 -3.57
CA CYS A 240 -48.70 -17.96 -3.87
C CYS A 240 -49.73 -17.57 -2.78
N CYS A 241 -50.35 -16.38 -2.92
CA CYS A 241 -51.60 -16.23 -3.68
C CYS A 241 -52.17 -14.81 -3.52
N ASN A 242 -52.15 -14.00 -4.58
CA ASN A 242 -53.08 -12.88 -4.76
C ASN A 242 -53.47 -12.81 -6.24
N GLN A 243 -54.29 -13.78 -6.65
CA GLN A 243 -55.25 -13.57 -7.74
C GLN A 243 -56.63 -13.43 -7.08
N ILE A 244 -57.34 -12.34 -7.43
CA ILE A 244 -58.79 -12.21 -7.68
C ILE A 244 -59.17 -10.75 -7.41
N ILE A 245 -59.10 -9.90 -8.43
CA ILE A 245 -60.09 -8.84 -8.68
C ILE A 245 -60.24 -8.74 -10.22
N LYS A 246 -61.35 -9.26 -10.75
CA LYS A 246 -61.90 -8.84 -12.05
C LYS A 246 -63.06 -7.88 -11.76
N PRO A 247 -63.13 -6.70 -12.41
CA PRO A 247 -64.37 -5.97 -12.53
C PRO A 247 -65.16 -6.42 -13.77
N ARG A 248 -66.48 -6.37 -13.65
CA ARG A 248 -67.48 -6.73 -14.66
C ARG A 248 -68.13 -5.42 -15.14
N SER A 249 -67.95 -5.08 -16.42
CA SER A 249 -68.87 -4.37 -17.32
C SER A 249 -68.20 -4.21 -18.67
#